data_AF-S7QMN0-F1
#
_entry.id   AF-S7QMN0-F1
#
_cell.length_a   1.000
_cell.length_b   1.000
_cell.length_c   1.000
_cell.angle_alpha   90.00
_cell.angle_beta   90.00
_cell.angle_gamma   90.00
#
_symmetry.space_group_name_H-M   'P 1'
#
loop_
_entity.id
_entity.type
_entity.pdbx_description
1 polymer ?
#
loop_
_entity_poly.entity_id
_entity_poly.type
_entity_poly.pdbx_seq_one_letter_code
_entity_poly.pdbx_strand_id
1 'polypeptide(L)'
;MFSWLVWDDPRLMASEVVTYLTSVWLQHVGPTSTGEDDREQNADISNSVIHSSFMEYPAAACGALLRISQQAIRQLSSSSSPCAVDLPALDVITKSAWAATLLLHSQEDPCALPFVDLGVSFLSLFVLLPDTSREIHARAFMVEALGMLEPKILDLAFKNVHVGALFDFNLRFDCVITTQRRLLEHGDLLDENAKDLCQRINLTLNFLAVLLRSLDVQSFGRQAVSSWLVAVTEHPLSTNAPNVASLAYLPSLLLVLSALRESNAGSEFEDLPNVWEGERLRALVFSVSRGNLLLASSVKLNALDNLTVVEIWDYARDALLAILMDEFLGDDVPLALLVGPCFAYLLMDLLDRTTSDIASPWNLNLCSELRALSLENASVNLGYRSILQTRLKIIGPALLEKMKAIVERVRPEEGSRSKPGMSRQLIFYRSGNTLHPICIPSDVAPGS
;
A
#
# COMPACT_ATOMS: atom_id res chain seq x y z
N MET A 1 2.66 -30.73 14.97
CA MET A 1 2.08 -30.21 16.23
C MET A 1 3.08 -30.26 17.39
N PHE A 2 3.69 -31.41 17.75
CA PHE A 2 4.76 -31.45 18.80
C PHE A 2 6.05 -30.69 18.45
N SER A 3 6.35 -30.51 17.15
CA SER A 3 7.56 -29.84 16.67
C SER A 3 7.67 -28.37 17.09
N TRP A 4 6.57 -27.62 17.08
CA TRP A 4 6.57 -26.20 17.43
C TRP A 4 6.84 -25.97 18.92
N LEU A 5 6.28 -26.81 19.79
CA LEU A 5 6.58 -26.83 21.23
C LEU A 5 8.07 -27.08 21.51
N VAL A 6 8.70 -27.94 20.71
CA VAL A 6 10.14 -28.23 20.83
C VAL A 6 10.99 -27.10 20.26
N TRP A 7 10.52 -26.39 19.24
CA TRP A 7 11.23 -25.25 18.64
C TRP A 7 11.23 -24.00 19.51
N ASP A 8 10.25 -23.89 20.42
CA ASP A 8 10.20 -22.85 21.47
C ASP A 8 11.10 -23.14 22.68
N ASP A 9 11.71 -24.33 22.75
CA ASP A 9 12.62 -24.66 23.84
C ASP A 9 13.88 -23.78 23.76
N PRO A 10 14.19 -22.96 24.79
CA PRO A 10 15.34 -22.06 24.79
C PRO A 10 16.68 -22.80 24.63
N ARG A 11 16.73 -24.09 24.93
CA ARG A 11 17.92 -24.93 24.74
C ARG A 11 18.14 -25.31 23.28
N LEU A 12 17.08 -25.34 22.48
CA LEU A 12 17.09 -25.64 21.05
C LEU A 12 16.97 -24.38 20.19
N MET A 13 16.69 -23.22 20.81
CA MET A 13 16.56 -21.92 20.16
C MET A 13 17.79 -21.50 19.31
N ALA A 14 18.98 -22.02 19.56
CA ALA A 14 20.17 -21.69 18.75
C ALA A 14 20.52 -22.78 17.71
N SER A 15 19.71 -23.84 17.59
CA SER A 15 20.05 -24.98 16.75
C SER A 15 19.72 -24.72 15.28
N GLU A 16 20.73 -24.84 14.42
CA GLU A 16 20.58 -24.83 12.94
C GLU A 16 19.59 -25.88 12.45
N VAL A 17 19.39 -26.95 13.23
CA VAL A 17 18.41 -28.02 12.94
C VAL A 17 16.99 -27.47 12.88
N VAL A 18 16.63 -26.48 13.72
CA VAL A 18 15.28 -25.88 13.69
C VAL A 18 15.09 -25.15 12.37
N THR A 19 16.06 -24.34 11.95
CA THR A 19 16.00 -23.61 10.68
C THR A 19 15.93 -24.58 9.50
N TYR A 20 16.76 -25.62 9.50
CA TYR A 20 16.77 -26.65 8.46
C TYR A 20 15.43 -27.39 8.36
N LEU A 21 14.92 -27.93 9.48
CA LEU A 21 13.66 -28.67 9.49
C LEU A 21 12.46 -27.79 9.12
N THR A 22 12.45 -26.53 9.57
CA THR A 22 11.39 -25.58 9.20
C THR A 22 11.45 -25.26 7.71
N SER A 23 12.64 -25.06 7.15
CA SER A 23 12.84 -24.81 5.71
C SER A 23 12.39 -26.00 4.87
N VAL A 24 12.79 -27.22 5.26
CA VAL A 24 12.37 -28.47 4.59
C VAL A 24 10.87 -28.65 4.69
N TRP A 25 10.27 -28.40 5.86
CA TRP A 25 8.81 -28.48 6.02
C TRP A 25 8.12 -27.48 5.10
N LEU A 26 8.51 -26.19 5.12
CA LEU A 26 7.93 -25.17 4.24
C LEU A 26 8.04 -25.54 2.76
N GLN A 27 9.19 -26.06 2.33
CA GLN A 27 9.39 -26.52 0.95
C GLN A 27 8.37 -27.58 0.53
N HIS A 28 7.96 -28.47 1.44
CA HIS A 28 7.02 -29.57 1.16
C HIS A 28 5.55 -29.20 1.44
N VAL A 29 5.29 -28.07 2.12
CA VAL A 29 3.92 -27.62 2.39
C VAL A 29 3.38 -26.88 1.17
N GLY A 30 2.70 -27.65 0.31
CA GLY A 30 2.01 -27.16 -0.87
C GLY A 30 2.95 -26.63 -1.96
N PRO A 31 2.72 -26.90 -3.26
CA PRO A 31 3.41 -26.17 -4.30
C PRO A 31 2.90 -24.71 -4.32
N THR A 32 3.79 -23.73 -4.33
CA THR A 32 3.47 -22.40 -4.88
C THR A 32 3.34 -22.55 -6.40
N SER A 33 2.24 -23.10 -6.89
CA SER A 33 2.13 -23.42 -8.31
C SER A 33 2.18 -22.14 -9.16
N THR A 34 3.01 -22.19 -10.19
CA THR A 34 3.22 -21.13 -11.19
C THR A 34 2.18 -21.18 -12.33
N GLY A 35 1.15 -22.03 -12.23
CA GLY A 35 0.09 -22.17 -13.24
C GLY A 35 -1.22 -21.56 -12.76
N GLU A 36 -1.87 -20.74 -13.58
CA GLU A 36 -3.06 -19.96 -13.24
C GLU A 36 -4.28 -20.82 -12.85
N ASP A 37 -4.43 -22.04 -13.40
CA ASP A 37 -5.66 -22.84 -13.27
C ASP A 37 -5.73 -23.72 -12.01
N ASP A 38 -4.62 -24.00 -11.32
CA ASP A 38 -4.56 -24.86 -10.12
C ASP A 38 -4.34 -24.08 -8.81
N ARG A 39 -4.40 -22.74 -8.87
CA ARG A 39 -3.99 -21.84 -7.77
C ARG A 39 -4.98 -21.75 -6.63
N GLU A 40 -6.28 -21.69 -6.91
CA GLU A 40 -7.29 -21.44 -5.87
C GLU A 40 -7.46 -22.65 -4.93
N GLN A 41 -7.54 -23.87 -5.47
CA GLN A 41 -7.72 -25.08 -4.65
C GLN A 41 -6.46 -25.46 -3.85
N ASN A 42 -5.25 -25.25 -4.40
CA ASN A 42 -4.01 -25.54 -3.70
C ASN A 42 -3.65 -24.45 -2.67
N ALA A 43 -4.04 -23.20 -2.93
CA ALA A 43 -3.93 -22.12 -1.95
C ALA A 43 -4.80 -22.43 -0.73
N ASP A 44 -6.06 -22.84 -0.89
CA ASP A 44 -6.96 -23.10 0.23
C ASP A 44 -6.48 -24.23 1.17
N ILE A 45 -5.95 -25.31 0.62
CA ILE A 45 -5.41 -26.42 1.41
C ILE A 45 -4.12 -26.00 2.13
N SER A 46 -3.20 -25.33 1.42
CA SER A 46 -1.95 -24.84 2.01
C SER A 46 -2.22 -23.76 3.07
N ASN A 47 -3.20 -22.89 2.83
CA ASN A 47 -3.70 -21.87 3.75
C ASN A 47 -4.21 -22.53 5.02
N SER A 48 -5.04 -23.57 4.92
CA SER A 48 -5.61 -24.24 6.11
C SER A 48 -4.55 -24.92 7.00
N VAL A 49 -3.56 -25.59 6.39
CA VAL A 49 -2.52 -26.35 7.12
C VAL A 49 -1.49 -25.43 7.75
N ILE A 50 -1.07 -24.39 7.02
CA ILE A 50 -0.12 -23.39 7.53
C ILE A 50 -0.81 -22.55 8.60
N HIS A 51 -1.98 -21.99 8.31
CA HIS A 51 -2.70 -21.17 9.28
C HIS A 51 -2.93 -21.91 10.61
N SER A 52 -3.48 -23.13 10.59
CA SER A 52 -3.71 -23.90 11.82
C SER A 52 -2.42 -24.20 12.60
N SER A 53 -1.30 -24.47 11.92
CA SER A 53 -0.03 -24.80 12.57
C SER A 53 0.67 -23.57 13.17
N PHE A 54 0.64 -22.43 12.48
CA PHE A 54 1.29 -21.19 12.92
C PHE A 54 0.51 -20.50 14.04
N MET A 55 -0.83 -20.57 14.02
CA MET A 55 -1.67 -19.94 15.05
C MET A 55 -1.67 -20.67 16.38
N GLU A 56 -1.32 -21.95 16.42
CA GLU A 56 -1.24 -22.69 17.67
C GLU A 56 -0.03 -22.24 18.52
N TYR A 57 1.09 -21.86 17.88
CA TYR A 57 2.32 -21.44 18.56
C TYR A 57 2.99 -20.24 17.84
N PRO A 58 2.40 -19.04 17.89
CA PRO A 58 2.84 -17.90 17.09
C PRO A 58 4.26 -17.42 17.43
N ALA A 59 4.69 -17.53 18.69
CA ALA A 59 6.03 -17.14 19.13
C ALA A 59 7.13 -18.04 18.53
N ALA A 60 6.98 -19.36 18.68
CA ALA A 60 7.88 -20.34 18.11
C ALA A 60 7.96 -20.20 16.58
N ALA A 61 6.79 -19.98 15.97
CA ALA A 61 6.69 -19.85 14.54
C ALA A 61 7.33 -18.56 14.01
N CYS A 62 7.07 -17.41 14.65
CA CYS A 62 7.75 -16.16 14.36
C CYS A 62 9.27 -16.29 14.50
N GLY A 63 9.75 -16.94 15.58
CA GLY A 63 11.17 -17.20 15.81
C GLY A 63 11.81 -18.06 14.70
N ALA A 64 11.12 -19.08 14.22
CA ALA A 64 11.60 -19.92 13.12
C ALA A 64 11.68 -19.15 11.80
N LEU A 65 10.64 -18.36 11.46
CA LEU A 65 10.61 -17.50 10.27
C LEU A 65 11.72 -16.44 10.30
N LEU A 66 11.96 -15.85 11.47
CA LEU A 66 13.04 -14.89 11.67
C LEU A 66 14.41 -15.51 11.39
N ARG A 67 14.67 -16.74 11.88
CA ARG A 67 15.94 -17.44 11.64
C ARG A 67 16.14 -17.77 10.16
N ILE A 68 15.10 -18.23 9.47
CA ILE A 68 15.15 -18.48 8.02
C ILE A 68 15.53 -17.18 7.29
N SER A 69 14.87 -16.08 7.65
CA SER A 69 15.10 -14.77 7.04
C SER A 69 16.52 -14.26 7.31
N GLN A 70 17.01 -14.38 8.55
CA GLN A 70 18.39 -14.02 8.92
C GLN A 70 19.44 -14.87 8.22
N GLN A 71 19.18 -16.18 8.04
CA GLN A 71 20.07 -17.06 7.28
C GLN A 71 20.13 -16.64 5.80
N ALA A 72 18.99 -16.33 5.19
CA ALA A 72 18.93 -15.82 3.82
C ALA A 72 19.69 -14.49 3.68
N ILE A 73 19.53 -13.55 4.63
CA ILE A 73 20.28 -12.29 4.65
C ILE A 73 21.78 -12.54 4.72
N ARG A 74 22.26 -13.42 5.59
CA ARG A 74 23.69 -13.76 5.70
C ARG A 74 24.24 -14.32 4.40
N GLN A 75 23.50 -15.21 3.75
CA GLN A 75 23.92 -15.79 2.47
C GLN A 75 23.98 -14.72 1.37
N LEU A 76 22.93 -13.91 1.21
CA LEU A 76 22.84 -12.88 0.17
C LEU A 76 23.82 -11.71 0.40
N SER A 77 24.10 -11.36 1.65
CA SER A 77 25.09 -10.30 1.98
C SER A 77 26.53 -10.77 1.76
N SER A 78 26.82 -12.06 1.95
CA SER A 78 28.16 -12.62 1.76
C SER A 78 28.56 -12.76 0.28
N SER A 79 27.61 -12.78 -0.65
CA SER A 79 27.91 -12.86 -2.08
C SER A 79 28.35 -11.50 -2.64
N SER A 80 29.57 -11.45 -3.18
CA SER A 80 30.16 -10.27 -3.82
C SER A 80 29.50 -9.90 -5.16
N SER A 81 28.72 -10.81 -5.74
CA SER A 81 27.92 -10.64 -6.95
C SER A 81 26.45 -10.90 -6.62
N PRO A 82 25.46 -10.29 -7.30
CA PRO A 82 24.06 -10.69 -7.18
C PRO A 82 23.93 -12.18 -7.51
N CYS A 83 23.95 -13.02 -6.48
CA CYS A 83 23.80 -14.46 -6.64
C CYS A 83 22.33 -14.72 -6.97
N ALA A 84 22.08 -15.44 -8.05
CA ALA A 84 20.75 -15.97 -8.30
C ALA A 84 20.35 -16.82 -7.09
N VAL A 85 19.20 -16.52 -6.49
CA VAL A 85 18.61 -17.36 -5.45
C VAL A 85 18.11 -18.64 -6.12
N ASP A 86 18.44 -19.80 -5.56
CA ASP A 86 17.89 -21.04 -6.10
C ASP A 86 16.35 -21.07 -5.91
N LEU A 87 15.65 -21.79 -6.79
CA LEU A 87 14.19 -21.85 -6.75
C LEU A 87 13.66 -22.42 -5.41
N PRO A 88 14.22 -23.49 -4.84
CA PRO A 88 13.82 -23.99 -3.52
C PRO A 88 13.93 -22.96 -2.38
N ALA A 89 15.03 -22.22 -2.31
CA ALA A 89 15.28 -21.21 -1.30
C ALA A 89 14.34 -20.02 -1.49
N LEU A 90 14.08 -19.62 -2.73
CA LEU A 90 13.10 -18.58 -3.03
C LEU A 90 11.67 -19.01 -2.64
N ASP A 91 11.29 -20.27 -2.85
CA ASP A 91 10.01 -20.82 -2.38
C ASP A 91 9.91 -20.75 -0.86
N VAL A 92 10.95 -21.19 -0.14
CA VAL A 92 11.00 -21.11 1.33
C VAL A 92 10.91 -19.66 1.82
N ILE A 93 11.62 -18.71 1.19
CA ILE A 93 11.54 -17.28 1.53
C ILE A 93 10.13 -16.74 1.27
N THR A 94 9.52 -17.10 0.14
CA THR A 94 8.17 -16.66 -0.23
C THR A 94 7.14 -17.15 0.77
N LYS A 95 7.15 -18.44 1.09
CA LYS A 95 6.28 -19.05 2.10
C LYS A 95 6.54 -18.50 3.50
N SER A 96 7.79 -18.17 3.83
CA SER A 96 8.13 -17.55 5.11
C SER A 96 7.56 -16.13 5.23
N ALA A 97 7.67 -15.33 4.18
CA ALA A 97 7.09 -13.98 4.12
C ALA A 97 5.56 -14.04 4.20
N TRP A 98 4.94 -14.98 3.49
CA TRP A 98 3.50 -15.20 3.57
C TRP A 98 3.03 -15.70 4.95
N ALA A 99 3.73 -16.66 5.56
CA ALA A 99 3.39 -17.11 6.91
C ALA A 99 3.51 -15.97 7.93
N ALA A 100 4.47 -15.06 7.74
CA ALA A 100 4.58 -13.87 8.56
C ALA A 100 3.43 -12.88 8.36
N THR A 101 2.90 -12.70 7.13
CA THR A 101 1.68 -11.89 6.95
C THR A 101 0.51 -12.49 7.71
N LEU A 102 0.33 -13.81 7.67
CA LEU A 102 -0.72 -14.47 8.45
C LEU A 102 -0.57 -14.25 9.96
N LEU A 103 0.66 -14.37 10.48
CA LEU A 103 0.94 -14.09 11.89
C LEU A 103 0.61 -12.64 12.23
N LEU A 104 0.88 -11.67 11.35
CA LEU A 104 0.56 -10.27 11.62
C LEU A 104 -0.94 -9.98 11.58
N HIS A 105 -1.72 -10.69 10.75
CA HIS A 105 -3.18 -10.53 10.68
C HIS A 105 -3.94 -11.06 11.89
N SER A 106 -3.36 -12.05 12.59
CA SER A 106 -4.06 -12.86 13.59
C SER A 106 -3.84 -12.41 15.03
N GLN A 107 -3.00 -11.40 15.26
CA GLN A 107 -2.55 -11.06 16.60
C GLN A 107 -3.43 -9.97 17.23
N GLU A 108 -4.00 -10.32 18.37
CA GLU A 108 -4.74 -9.39 19.25
C GLU A 108 -3.80 -8.59 20.17
N ASP A 109 -2.59 -9.09 20.46
CA ASP A 109 -1.59 -8.40 21.31
C ASP A 109 -0.20 -8.34 20.65
N PRO A 110 0.20 -7.16 20.11
CA PRO A 110 1.44 -7.02 19.37
C PRO A 110 2.71 -7.04 20.23
N CYS A 111 2.62 -7.00 21.56
CA CYS A 111 3.78 -6.84 22.45
C CYS A 111 4.57 -8.13 22.70
N ALA A 112 4.07 -9.31 22.31
CA ALA A 112 4.68 -10.59 22.65
C ALA A 112 5.71 -11.11 21.63
N LEU A 113 5.75 -10.56 20.41
CA LEU A 113 6.51 -11.12 19.29
C LEU A 113 7.66 -10.20 18.84
N PRO A 114 8.77 -10.76 18.30
CA PRO A 114 9.94 -10.01 17.85
C PRO A 114 9.71 -9.30 16.50
N PHE A 115 8.65 -8.49 16.39
CA PHE A 115 8.25 -7.83 15.15
C PHE A 115 9.26 -6.81 14.64
N VAL A 116 10.04 -6.20 15.54
CA VAL A 116 11.13 -5.31 15.14
C VAL A 116 12.17 -6.09 14.32
N ASP A 117 12.60 -7.25 14.80
CA ASP A 117 13.61 -8.08 14.11
C ASP A 117 13.07 -8.68 12.81
N LEU A 118 11.77 -9.00 12.79
CA LEU A 118 11.08 -9.42 11.57
C LEU A 118 11.06 -8.28 10.54
N GLY A 119 10.72 -7.06 10.96
CA GLY A 119 10.78 -5.86 10.13
C GLY A 119 12.18 -5.59 9.58
N VAL A 120 13.22 -5.70 10.42
CA VAL A 120 14.63 -5.61 10.00
C VAL A 120 14.92 -6.63 8.90
N SER A 121 14.43 -7.85 9.08
CA SER A 121 14.69 -8.94 8.15
C SER A 121 14.00 -8.72 6.79
N PHE A 122 12.75 -8.26 6.78
CA PHE A 122 12.02 -7.98 5.54
C PHE A 122 12.51 -6.74 4.81
N LEU A 123 12.86 -5.67 5.53
CA LEU A 123 13.55 -4.52 4.93
C LEU A 123 14.85 -4.98 4.25
N SER A 124 15.64 -5.79 4.94
CA SER A 124 16.93 -6.28 4.42
C SER A 124 16.77 -7.20 3.22
N LEU A 125 15.86 -8.19 3.30
CA LEU A 125 15.62 -9.12 2.20
C LEU A 125 15.07 -8.42 0.96
N PHE A 126 14.20 -7.42 1.12
CA PHE A 126 13.64 -6.69 -0.02
C PHE A 126 14.74 -6.10 -0.93
N VAL A 127 15.76 -5.49 -0.33
CA VAL A 127 16.87 -4.85 -1.07
C VAL A 127 17.99 -5.81 -1.47
N LEU A 128 18.11 -6.96 -0.80
CA LEU A 128 19.12 -7.99 -1.11
C LEU A 128 18.66 -8.97 -2.18
N LEU A 129 17.36 -9.25 -2.27
CA LEU A 129 16.82 -10.11 -3.31
C LEU A 129 17.03 -9.49 -4.70
N PRO A 130 17.37 -10.28 -5.74
CA PRO A 130 17.47 -9.79 -7.11
C PRO A 130 16.18 -9.10 -7.59
N ASP A 131 16.32 -8.08 -8.44
CA ASP A 131 15.17 -7.36 -9.03
C ASP A 131 14.67 -8.04 -10.31
N THR A 132 14.28 -9.32 -10.21
CA THR A 132 13.74 -10.10 -11.34
C THR A 132 12.27 -10.46 -11.12
N SER A 133 11.62 -11.05 -12.13
CA SER A 133 10.21 -11.42 -12.04
C SER A 133 9.95 -12.57 -11.06
N ARG A 134 10.97 -13.38 -10.74
CA ARG A 134 10.85 -14.51 -9.82
C ARG A 134 10.57 -14.06 -8.39
N GLU A 135 11.20 -12.97 -7.96
CA GLU A 135 11.14 -12.47 -6.58
C GLU A 135 9.89 -11.62 -6.27
N ILE A 136 9.04 -11.35 -7.28
CA ILE A 136 7.84 -10.50 -7.15
C ILE A 136 6.94 -10.98 -6.00
N HIS A 137 6.67 -12.28 -5.89
CA HIS A 137 5.77 -12.82 -4.88
C HIS A 137 6.33 -12.68 -3.45
N ALA A 138 7.60 -13.02 -3.27
CA ALA A 138 8.29 -12.85 -1.98
C ALA A 138 8.26 -11.38 -1.54
N ARG A 139 8.60 -10.46 -2.44
CA ARG A 139 8.59 -9.02 -2.17
C ARG A 139 7.18 -8.49 -1.89
N ALA A 140 6.16 -8.99 -2.57
CA ALA A 140 4.78 -8.61 -2.31
C ALA A 140 4.37 -8.94 -0.86
N PHE A 141 4.63 -10.16 -0.39
CA PHE A 141 4.33 -10.54 1.00
C PHE A 141 5.17 -9.76 2.02
N MET A 142 6.44 -9.46 1.71
CA MET A 142 7.27 -8.62 2.58
C MET A 142 6.70 -7.21 2.72
N VAL A 143 6.30 -6.58 1.61
CA VAL A 143 5.71 -5.23 1.61
C VAL A 143 4.37 -5.23 2.36
N GLU A 144 3.55 -6.24 2.14
CA GLU A 144 2.28 -6.42 2.85
C GLU A 144 2.51 -6.57 4.36
N ALA A 145 3.44 -7.42 4.78
CA ALA A 145 3.82 -7.60 6.19
C ALA A 145 4.35 -6.31 6.82
N LEU A 146 5.25 -5.60 6.13
CA LEU A 146 5.76 -4.31 6.62
C LEU A 146 4.66 -3.24 6.71
N GLY A 147 3.67 -3.30 5.82
CA GLY A 147 2.46 -2.48 5.85
C GLY A 147 1.61 -2.66 7.11
N MET A 148 1.61 -3.87 7.67
CA MET A 148 0.85 -4.21 8.88
C MET A 148 1.56 -3.80 10.18
N LEU A 149 2.88 -3.63 10.15
CA LEU A 149 3.62 -3.18 11.32
C LEU A 149 3.21 -1.77 11.75
N GLU A 150 3.16 -1.52 13.05
CA GLU A 150 2.94 -0.17 13.57
C GLU A 150 4.08 0.78 13.14
N PRO A 151 3.80 2.07 12.91
CA PRO A 151 4.82 3.04 12.50
C PRO A 151 6.04 3.10 13.43
N LYS A 152 5.82 2.94 14.75
CA LYS A 152 6.90 2.92 15.75
C LYS A 152 7.81 1.69 15.63
N ILE A 153 7.21 0.52 15.40
CA ILE A 153 7.96 -0.74 15.20
C ILE A 153 8.77 -0.64 13.92
N LEU A 154 8.16 -0.11 12.85
CA LEU A 154 8.81 0.05 11.56
C LEU A 154 9.96 1.08 11.61
N ASP A 155 9.80 2.21 12.31
CA ASP A 155 10.87 3.18 12.57
C ASP A 155 12.06 2.55 13.32
N LEU A 156 11.78 1.77 14.37
CA LEU A 156 12.82 1.07 15.11
C LEU A 156 13.52 0.00 14.24
N ALA A 157 12.75 -0.76 13.46
CA ALA A 157 13.30 -1.75 12.53
C ALA A 157 14.22 -1.09 11.50
N PHE A 158 13.82 0.04 10.93
CA PHE A 158 14.64 0.76 9.97
C PHE A 158 15.95 1.30 10.58
N LYS A 159 15.88 1.87 11.79
CA LYS A 159 17.09 2.28 12.54
C LYS A 159 18.04 1.09 12.76
N ASN A 160 17.50 -0.07 13.10
CA ASN A 160 18.30 -1.28 13.32
C ASN A 160 18.95 -1.80 12.04
N VAL A 161 18.29 -1.69 10.88
CA VAL A 161 18.90 -2.03 9.57
C VAL A 161 20.13 -1.17 9.30
N HIS A 162 20.08 0.13 9.59
CA HIS A 162 21.22 1.02 9.39
C HIS A 162 22.39 0.76 10.35
N VAL A 163 22.10 0.37 11.58
CA VAL A 163 23.13 0.07 12.58
C VAL A 163 23.76 -1.32 12.35
N GLY A 164 23.02 -2.25 11.74
CA GLY A 164 23.35 -3.67 11.67
C GLY A 164 24.60 -4.09 10.88
N ALA A 165 25.28 -3.17 10.20
CA ALA A 165 26.60 -3.33 9.55
C ALA A 165 26.80 -4.50 8.55
N LEU A 166 25.81 -5.38 8.31
CA LEU A 166 25.96 -6.52 7.40
C LEU A 166 26.09 -6.09 5.93
N PHE A 167 25.44 -5.00 5.55
CA PHE A 167 25.52 -4.39 4.22
C PHE A 167 25.03 -2.93 4.29
N ASP A 168 25.34 -2.14 3.27
CA ASP A 168 24.81 -0.78 3.12
C ASP A 168 23.40 -0.84 2.50
N PHE A 169 22.38 -0.62 3.32
CA PHE A 169 20.98 -0.64 2.89
C PHE A 169 20.68 0.41 1.83
N ASN A 170 21.14 1.65 2.01
CA ASN A 170 20.86 2.74 1.09
C ASN A 170 21.49 2.48 -0.27
N LEU A 171 22.74 2.01 -0.30
CA LEU A 171 23.42 1.67 -1.53
C LEU A 171 22.70 0.53 -2.29
N ARG A 172 22.20 -0.48 -1.58
CA ARG A 172 21.45 -1.59 -2.20
C ARG A 172 20.11 -1.13 -2.73
N PHE A 173 19.37 -0.32 -1.97
CA PHE A 173 18.11 0.25 -2.43
C PHE A 173 18.30 1.16 -3.66
N ASP A 174 19.32 2.02 -3.64
CA ASP A 174 19.69 2.90 -4.76
C ASP A 174 20.01 2.09 -6.02
N CYS A 175 20.63 0.91 -5.87
CA CYS A 175 20.91 0.00 -6.97
C CYS A 175 19.62 -0.55 -7.60
N VAL A 176 18.63 -0.94 -6.79
CA VAL A 176 17.32 -1.43 -7.26
C VAL A 176 16.62 -0.35 -8.10
N ILE A 177 16.44 0.85 -7.54
CA ILE A 177 15.75 1.95 -8.24
C ILE A 177 16.51 2.43 -9.47
N THR A 178 17.86 2.45 -9.43
CA THR A 178 18.67 2.80 -10.60
C THR A 178 18.52 1.77 -11.73
N THR A 179 18.42 0.49 -11.38
CA THR A 179 18.20 -0.59 -12.35
C THR A 179 16.84 -0.43 -13.04
N GLN A 180 15.78 -0.22 -12.26
CA GLN A 180 14.43 0.01 -12.80
C GLN A 180 14.36 1.28 -13.64
N ARG A 181 15.00 2.36 -13.20
CA ARG A 181 15.10 3.61 -13.96
C ARG A 181 15.71 3.38 -15.35
N ARG A 182 16.84 2.66 -15.42
CA ARG A 182 17.49 2.35 -16.71
C ARG A 182 16.57 1.54 -17.62
N LEU A 183 15.83 0.57 -17.06
CA LEU A 183 14.86 -0.23 -17.81
C LEU A 183 13.69 0.61 -18.35
N LEU A 184 13.24 1.61 -17.59
CA LEU A 184 12.21 2.56 -18.05
C LEU A 184 12.71 3.49 -19.16
N GLU A 185 13.95 3.97 -19.06
CA GLU A 185 14.51 4.93 -20.02
C GLU A 185 14.96 4.28 -21.35
N HIS A 186 15.37 3.01 -21.33
CA HIS A 186 16.02 2.34 -22.47
C HIS A 186 15.29 1.09 -22.98
N GLY A 187 14.19 0.68 -22.33
CA GLY A 187 13.51 -0.57 -22.66
C GLY A 187 12.52 -0.43 -23.82
N ASP A 188 12.74 -1.15 -24.91
CA ASP A 188 11.66 -1.57 -25.81
C ASP A 188 10.82 -2.63 -25.06
N LEU A 189 9.81 -2.15 -24.32
CA LEU A 189 8.96 -2.99 -23.50
C LEU A 189 8.00 -3.81 -24.37
N LEU A 190 8.50 -4.93 -24.90
CA LEU A 190 7.67 -5.99 -25.46
C LEU A 190 6.75 -6.55 -24.34
N ASP A 191 5.50 -6.83 -24.71
CA ASP A 191 4.31 -6.89 -23.85
C ASP A 191 4.44 -7.68 -22.53
N GLU A 192 5.09 -8.85 -22.52
CA GLU A 192 5.28 -9.69 -21.32
C GLU A 192 6.29 -9.07 -20.33
N ASN A 193 7.44 -8.59 -20.82
CA ASN A 193 8.46 -7.95 -20.00
C ASN A 193 7.97 -6.60 -19.44
N ALA A 194 7.03 -5.96 -20.14
CA ALA A 194 6.38 -4.72 -19.71
C ALA A 194 5.56 -4.94 -18.43
N LYS A 195 4.77 -6.02 -18.36
CA LYS A 195 3.94 -6.35 -17.19
C LYS A 195 4.80 -6.64 -15.95
N ASP A 196 5.84 -7.44 -16.10
CA ASP A 196 6.76 -7.77 -15.01
C ASP A 196 7.52 -6.52 -14.51
N LEU A 197 7.93 -5.63 -15.41
CA LEU A 197 8.52 -4.36 -15.00
C LEU A 197 7.52 -3.48 -14.24
N CYS A 198 6.28 -3.37 -14.73
CA CYS A 198 5.23 -2.61 -14.06
C CYS A 198 4.96 -3.14 -12.64
N GLN A 199 4.94 -4.46 -12.46
CA GLN A 199 4.76 -5.07 -11.13
C GLN A 199 5.95 -4.81 -10.20
N ARG A 200 7.19 -4.88 -10.72
CA ARG A 200 8.40 -4.55 -9.93
C ARG A 200 8.41 -3.09 -9.49
N ILE A 201 8.06 -2.17 -10.39
CA ILE A 201 7.92 -0.73 -10.07
C ILE A 201 6.82 -0.55 -9.03
N ASN A 202 5.66 -1.19 -9.21
CA ASN A 202 4.56 -1.13 -8.25
C ASN A 202 4.99 -1.56 -6.85
N LEU A 203 5.69 -2.69 -6.72
CA LEU A 203 6.21 -3.18 -5.43
C LEU A 203 7.23 -2.22 -4.82
N THR A 204 8.09 -1.62 -5.65
CA THR A 204 9.10 -0.65 -5.18
C THR A 204 8.45 0.64 -4.70
N LEU A 205 7.39 1.12 -5.37
CA LEU A 205 6.58 2.24 -4.92
C LEU A 205 5.82 1.93 -3.63
N ASN A 206 5.24 0.74 -3.51
CA ASN A 206 4.57 0.30 -2.29
C ASN A 206 5.55 0.21 -1.12
N PHE A 207 6.74 -0.33 -1.35
CA PHE A 207 7.81 -0.36 -0.37
C PHE A 207 8.22 1.06 0.04
N LEU A 208 8.36 1.98 -0.92
CA LEU A 208 8.65 3.38 -0.63
C LEU A 208 7.52 4.03 0.17
N ALA A 209 6.25 3.75 -0.12
CA ALA A 209 5.12 4.24 0.67
C ALA A 209 5.16 3.74 2.12
N VAL A 210 5.56 2.48 2.34
CA VAL A 210 5.78 1.92 3.69
C VAL A 210 6.90 2.67 4.41
N LEU A 211 8.03 2.91 3.74
CA LEU A 211 9.15 3.66 4.31
C LEU A 211 8.76 5.09 4.68
N LEU A 212 8.03 5.79 3.81
CA LEU A 212 7.56 7.16 4.03
C LEU A 212 6.59 7.29 5.22
N ARG A 213 5.91 6.20 5.61
CA ARG A 213 5.04 6.19 6.79
C ARG A 213 5.82 6.20 8.10
N SER A 214 6.99 5.57 8.13
CA SER A 214 7.81 5.45 9.35
C SER A 214 8.90 6.50 9.47
N LEU A 215 9.38 7.05 8.35
CA LEU A 215 10.61 7.83 8.31
C LEU A 215 10.39 9.33 8.26
N ASP A 216 11.30 10.05 8.89
CA ASP A 216 11.63 11.39 8.47
C ASP A 216 12.36 11.29 7.11
N VAL A 217 11.86 11.98 6.09
CA VAL A 217 12.25 11.87 4.66
C VAL A 217 13.73 12.19 4.39
N GLN A 218 14.49 12.50 5.42
CA GLN A 218 15.91 12.86 5.37
C GLN A 218 16.86 11.66 5.35
N SER A 219 16.41 10.43 5.66
CA SER A 219 17.30 9.29 5.91
C SER A 219 17.69 8.44 4.69
N PHE A 220 17.01 8.59 3.54
CA PHE A 220 17.23 7.77 2.34
C PHE A 220 17.80 8.58 1.17
N GLY A 221 18.40 7.88 0.18
CA GLY A 221 19.06 8.44 -1.01
C GLY A 221 18.14 9.33 -1.88
N ARG A 222 17.95 10.58 -1.47
CA ARG A 222 16.98 11.53 -2.05
C ARG A 222 17.14 11.71 -3.55
N GLN A 223 18.37 11.80 -4.04
CA GLN A 223 18.66 12.04 -5.45
C GLN A 223 18.27 10.84 -6.32
N ALA A 224 18.61 9.62 -5.90
CA ALA A 224 18.31 8.41 -6.65
C ALA A 224 16.79 8.18 -6.71
N VAL A 225 16.10 8.30 -5.57
CA VAL A 225 14.63 8.18 -5.46
C VAL A 225 13.93 9.24 -6.31
N SER A 226 14.34 10.51 -6.21
CA SER A 226 13.77 11.58 -7.03
C SER A 226 13.93 11.30 -8.52
N SER A 227 15.15 10.95 -8.96
CA SER A 227 15.42 10.70 -10.37
C SER A 227 14.66 9.48 -10.92
N TRP A 228 14.45 8.47 -10.09
CA TRP A 228 13.63 7.30 -10.44
C TRP A 228 12.15 7.68 -10.51
N LEU A 229 11.63 8.47 -9.57
CA LEU A 229 10.25 8.97 -9.62
C LEU A 229 9.99 9.81 -10.88
N VAL A 230 10.95 10.62 -11.33
CA VAL A 230 10.86 11.30 -12.65
C VAL A 230 10.61 10.27 -13.74
N ALA A 231 11.47 9.27 -13.86
CA ALA A 231 11.35 8.27 -14.91
C ALA A 231 10.02 7.50 -14.85
N VAL A 232 9.54 7.17 -13.65
CA VAL A 232 8.24 6.50 -13.45
C VAL A 232 7.06 7.40 -13.85
N THR A 233 7.16 8.72 -13.61
CA THR A 233 6.13 9.69 -14.04
C THR A 233 6.17 10.00 -15.54
N GLU A 234 7.35 10.01 -16.15
CA GLU A 234 7.53 10.30 -17.58
C GLU A 234 7.18 9.10 -18.46
N HIS A 235 7.43 7.88 -17.98
CA HIS A 235 7.10 6.65 -18.69
C HIS A 235 5.66 6.65 -19.26
N PRO A 236 4.58 6.79 -18.45
CA PRO A 236 3.21 6.78 -18.96
C PRO A 236 2.90 7.89 -19.96
N LEU A 237 3.58 9.03 -19.86
CA LEU A 237 3.40 10.19 -20.76
C LEU A 237 4.14 10.01 -22.09
N SER A 238 5.28 9.32 -22.05
CA SER A 238 6.13 9.06 -23.22
C SER A 238 5.65 7.86 -24.05
N THR A 239 5.10 6.83 -23.38
CA THR A 239 4.35 5.79 -24.06
C THR A 239 3.02 6.39 -24.49
N ASN A 240 2.85 6.68 -25.78
CA ASN A 240 1.56 6.99 -26.44
C ASN A 240 0.58 5.79 -26.36
N ALA A 241 0.61 5.01 -25.29
CA ALA A 241 -0.15 3.80 -25.11
C ALA A 241 -1.61 4.18 -24.83
N PRO A 242 -2.57 3.60 -25.58
CA PRO A 242 -4.00 3.87 -25.38
C PRO A 242 -4.51 3.39 -24.00
N ASN A 243 -3.70 2.68 -23.21
CA ASN A 243 -4.08 2.08 -21.93
C ASN A 243 -3.19 2.57 -20.76
N VAL A 244 -2.91 3.87 -20.63
CA VAL A 244 -2.21 4.40 -19.44
C VAL A 244 -2.92 3.97 -18.14
N ALA A 245 -4.25 3.88 -18.16
CA ALA A 245 -5.05 3.37 -17.05
C ALA A 245 -4.81 1.89 -16.68
N SER A 246 -4.16 1.09 -17.54
CA SER A 246 -3.80 -0.31 -17.24
C SER A 246 -2.45 -0.44 -16.54
N LEU A 247 -1.74 0.66 -16.29
CA LEU A 247 -0.47 0.61 -15.57
C LEU A 247 -0.73 0.39 -14.08
N ALA A 248 -0.52 -0.84 -13.65
CA ALA A 248 -0.74 -1.34 -12.30
C ALA A 248 -0.07 -0.52 -11.17
N TYR A 249 1.03 0.20 -11.48
CA TYR A 249 1.81 0.95 -10.49
C TYR A 249 1.32 2.38 -10.24
N LEU A 250 0.39 2.90 -11.05
CA LEU A 250 -0.05 4.29 -10.95
C LEU A 250 -0.65 4.67 -9.59
N PRO A 251 -1.49 3.83 -8.94
CA PRO A 251 -2.01 4.18 -7.61
C PRO A 251 -0.92 4.38 -6.59
N SER A 252 0.07 3.50 -6.62
CA SER A 252 1.21 3.50 -5.73
C SER A 252 2.10 4.71 -5.98
N LEU A 253 2.24 5.12 -7.25
CA LEU A 253 2.94 6.33 -7.63
C LEU A 253 2.25 7.55 -7.03
N LEU A 254 0.94 7.71 -7.26
CA LEU A 254 0.17 8.84 -6.73
C LEU A 254 0.23 8.89 -5.20
N LEU A 255 0.13 7.74 -4.53
CA LEU A 255 0.28 7.67 -3.09
C LEU A 255 1.66 8.17 -2.62
N VAL A 256 2.74 7.65 -3.20
CA VAL A 256 4.11 8.04 -2.82
C VAL A 256 4.32 9.53 -3.03
N LEU A 257 3.91 10.07 -4.17
CA LEU A 257 3.99 11.50 -4.48
C LEU A 257 3.21 12.33 -3.47
N SER A 258 2.01 11.85 -3.07
CA SER A 258 1.17 12.51 -2.08
C SER A 258 1.83 12.56 -0.69
N ALA A 259 2.52 11.48 -0.29
CA ALA A 259 3.20 11.37 0.99
C ALA A 259 4.47 12.22 1.05
N LEU A 260 5.29 12.20 -0.01
CA LEU A 260 6.47 13.06 -0.12
C LEU A 260 6.11 14.54 -0.02
N ARG A 261 5.02 14.94 -0.67
CA ARG A 261 4.55 16.33 -0.61
C ARG A 261 4.13 16.78 0.78
N GLU A 262 3.46 15.91 1.55
CA GLU A 262 3.09 16.22 2.93
C GLU A 262 4.32 16.39 3.83
N SER A 263 5.36 15.59 3.60
CA SER A 263 6.64 15.75 4.31
C SER A 263 7.39 17.04 3.94
N ASN A 264 7.20 17.57 2.72
CA ASN A 264 7.88 18.77 2.25
C ASN A 264 7.21 20.08 2.71
N ALA A 265 6.02 20.02 3.31
CA ALA A 265 5.27 21.22 3.77
C ALA A 265 5.95 21.98 4.94
N GLY A 266 7.15 21.55 5.37
CA GLY A 266 7.92 22.21 6.43
C GLY A 266 9.44 22.14 6.30
N SER A 267 10.03 21.78 5.15
CA SER A 267 11.50 21.73 5.01
C SER A 267 12.01 22.18 3.63
N GLU A 268 13.30 22.52 3.59
CA GLU A 268 14.13 23.05 2.48
C GLU A 268 14.23 22.07 1.27
N PHE A 269 13.10 21.63 0.72
CA PHE A 269 13.02 20.80 -0.48
C PHE A 269 12.96 21.63 -1.78
N GLU A 270 13.27 22.93 -1.73
CA GLU A 270 13.20 23.85 -2.89
C GLU A 270 14.18 23.48 -4.03
N ASP A 271 15.23 22.70 -3.75
CA ASP A 271 16.30 22.42 -4.71
C ASP A 271 16.13 21.13 -5.55
N LEU A 272 15.11 20.30 -5.27
CA LEU A 272 14.81 19.18 -6.17
C LEU A 272 13.95 19.68 -7.33
N PRO A 273 14.22 19.27 -8.59
CA PRO A 273 13.26 19.52 -9.67
C PRO A 273 11.93 18.92 -9.24
N ASN A 274 10.92 19.77 -9.04
CA ASN A 274 9.63 19.36 -8.51
C ASN A 274 8.89 18.50 -9.53
N VAL A 275 9.26 17.23 -9.59
CA VAL A 275 8.61 16.16 -10.38
C VAL A 275 7.12 16.09 -10.06
N TRP A 276 6.77 16.48 -8.84
CA TRP A 276 5.45 16.50 -8.23
C TRP A 276 4.69 17.82 -8.43
N GLU A 277 5.30 18.85 -9.01
CA GLU A 277 4.63 20.11 -9.36
C GLU A 277 4.60 20.26 -10.87
N GLY A 278 3.43 20.10 -11.47
CA GLY A 278 3.28 20.48 -12.87
C GLY A 278 2.10 19.88 -13.61
N GLU A 279 1.94 20.44 -14.81
CA GLU A 279 1.01 20.05 -15.86
C GLU A 279 1.14 18.56 -16.26
N ARG A 280 2.30 17.95 -15.99
CA ARG A 280 2.59 16.53 -16.27
C ARG A 280 1.89 15.56 -15.32
N LEU A 281 1.99 15.79 -14.00
CA LEU A 281 1.23 15.00 -13.02
C LEU A 281 -0.27 15.18 -13.25
N ARG A 282 -0.69 16.39 -13.64
CA ARG A 282 -2.06 16.68 -14.07
C ARG A 282 -2.46 15.84 -15.29
N ALA A 283 -1.67 15.85 -16.37
CA ALA A 283 -1.92 15.05 -17.56
C ALA A 283 -1.99 13.55 -17.23
N LEU A 284 -1.15 13.07 -16.31
CA LEU A 284 -1.17 11.69 -15.85
C LEU A 284 -2.45 11.35 -15.07
N VAL A 285 -2.85 12.17 -14.10
CA VAL A 285 -4.08 11.95 -13.32
C VAL A 285 -5.31 11.96 -14.23
N PHE A 286 -5.39 12.88 -15.20
CA PHE A 286 -6.54 13.00 -16.09
C PHE A 286 -6.63 11.95 -17.19
N SER A 287 -5.49 11.46 -17.68
CA SER A 287 -5.48 10.35 -18.65
C SER A 287 -5.94 9.03 -18.02
N VAL A 288 -5.94 8.94 -16.69
CA VAL A 288 -6.13 7.71 -15.94
C VAL A 288 -7.44 7.68 -15.14
N SER A 289 -7.92 8.84 -14.68
CA SER A 289 -9.04 8.94 -13.73
C SER A 289 -10.41 8.54 -14.29
N ARG A 290 -10.63 8.49 -15.61
CA ARG A 290 -11.96 8.24 -16.22
C ARG A 290 -12.59 6.86 -15.97
N GLY A 291 -12.01 5.99 -15.15
CA GLY A 291 -12.60 4.68 -14.83
C GLY A 291 -12.01 3.91 -13.66
N ASN A 292 -11.12 4.50 -12.84
CA ASN A 292 -10.49 3.77 -11.73
C ASN A 292 -10.66 4.52 -10.40
N LEU A 293 -11.60 4.01 -9.59
CA LEU A 293 -11.96 4.59 -8.29
C LEU A 293 -10.78 4.66 -7.32
N LEU A 294 -9.88 3.67 -7.37
CA LEU A 294 -8.72 3.57 -6.50
C LEU A 294 -7.70 4.68 -6.84
N LEU A 295 -7.50 4.98 -8.12
CA LEU A 295 -6.64 6.08 -8.59
C LEU A 295 -7.16 7.45 -8.16
N ALA A 296 -8.47 7.67 -8.30
CA ALA A 296 -9.07 8.95 -7.94
C ALA A 296 -9.06 9.23 -6.42
N SER A 297 -9.17 8.20 -5.59
CA SER A 297 -9.09 8.32 -4.13
C SER A 297 -7.71 8.78 -3.62
N SER A 298 -6.66 8.64 -4.44
CA SER A 298 -5.27 8.97 -4.10
C SER A 298 -4.84 10.39 -4.47
N VAL A 299 -5.70 11.16 -5.17
CA VAL A 299 -5.36 12.49 -5.67
C VAL A 299 -5.41 13.53 -4.53
N LYS A 300 -4.30 14.20 -4.27
CA LYS A 300 -4.23 15.38 -3.39
C LYS A 300 -4.19 16.68 -4.18
N LEU A 301 -4.91 17.68 -3.69
CA LEU A 301 -5.37 18.83 -4.49
C LEU A 301 -4.69 20.16 -4.14
N ASN A 302 -3.42 20.14 -3.73
CA ASN A 302 -2.69 21.39 -3.51
C ASN A 302 -2.17 21.92 -4.86
N ALA A 303 -2.41 23.21 -5.16
CA ALA A 303 -2.01 23.92 -6.39
C ALA A 303 -2.70 23.46 -7.70
N LEU A 304 -4.02 23.30 -7.68
CA LEU A 304 -4.82 23.06 -8.89
C LEU A 304 -5.49 24.35 -9.35
N ASP A 305 -5.59 24.53 -10.66
CA ASP A 305 -6.41 25.59 -11.25
C ASP A 305 -7.90 25.29 -11.02
N ASN A 306 -8.71 26.34 -11.04
CA ASN A 306 -10.14 26.24 -10.75
C ASN A 306 -10.87 25.23 -11.67
N LEU A 307 -10.41 25.07 -12.92
CA LEU A 307 -10.99 24.12 -13.86
C LEU A 307 -10.78 22.67 -13.40
N THR A 308 -9.56 22.31 -13.00
CA THR A 308 -9.27 20.95 -12.51
C THR A 308 -9.93 20.65 -11.17
N VAL A 309 -10.07 21.65 -10.31
CA VAL A 309 -10.85 21.50 -9.08
C VAL A 309 -12.30 21.10 -9.40
N VAL A 310 -12.92 21.70 -10.43
CA VAL A 310 -14.28 21.36 -10.87
C VAL A 310 -14.35 19.95 -11.49
N GLU A 311 -13.37 19.57 -12.31
CA GLU A 311 -13.36 18.23 -12.92
C GLU A 311 -13.19 17.11 -11.89
N ILE A 312 -12.32 17.31 -10.89
CA ILE A 312 -12.13 16.34 -9.80
C ILE A 312 -13.34 16.34 -8.86
N TRP A 313 -13.98 17.49 -8.66
CA TRP A 313 -15.26 17.58 -7.96
C TRP A 313 -16.33 16.71 -8.61
N ASP A 314 -16.56 16.91 -9.91
CA ASP A 314 -17.58 16.17 -10.65
C ASP A 314 -17.28 14.66 -10.60
N TYR A 315 -16.03 14.28 -10.82
CA TYR A 315 -15.63 12.87 -10.72
C TYR A 315 -15.86 12.28 -9.33
N ALA A 316 -15.36 12.93 -8.28
CA ALA A 316 -15.45 12.42 -6.91
C ALA A 316 -16.90 12.35 -6.42
N ARG A 317 -17.73 13.31 -6.84
CA ARG A 317 -19.18 13.33 -6.59
C ARG A 317 -19.85 12.13 -7.26
N ASP A 318 -19.59 11.91 -8.54
CA ASP A 318 -20.24 10.86 -9.32
C ASP A 318 -19.81 9.47 -8.82
N ALA A 319 -18.52 9.30 -8.47
CA ALA A 319 -18.00 8.11 -7.83
C ALA A 319 -18.67 7.83 -6.48
N LEU A 320 -18.79 8.84 -5.61
CA LEU A 320 -19.44 8.69 -4.31
C LEU A 320 -20.94 8.41 -4.47
N LEU A 321 -21.61 9.02 -5.45
CA LEU A 321 -23.00 8.75 -5.77
C LEU A 321 -23.20 7.30 -6.23
N ALA A 322 -22.35 6.80 -7.13
CA ALA A 322 -22.40 5.40 -7.58
C ALA A 322 -22.26 4.44 -6.38
N ILE A 323 -21.37 4.74 -5.44
CA ILE A 323 -21.21 3.98 -4.19
C ILE A 323 -22.49 4.05 -3.34
N LEU A 324 -23.04 5.25 -3.09
CA LEU A 324 -24.25 5.40 -2.27
C LEU A 324 -25.50 4.74 -2.87
N MET A 325 -25.58 4.68 -4.20
CA MET A 325 -26.70 4.11 -4.95
C MET A 325 -26.53 2.62 -5.28
N ASP A 326 -25.42 1.98 -4.87
CA ASP A 326 -25.12 0.57 -5.19
C ASP A 326 -25.02 0.32 -6.72
N GLU A 327 -24.57 1.33 -7.48
CA GLU A 327 -24.46 1.31 -8.94
C GLU A 327 -23.03 0.93 -9.41
N PHE A 328 -22.54 -0.23 -8.96
CA PHE A 328 -21.27 -0.80 -9.40
C PHE A 328 -21.40 -2.33 -9.56
N LEU A 329 -20.45 -2.95 -10.24
CA LEU A 329 -20.48 -4.39 -10.49
C LEU A 329 -20.24 -5.14 -9.16
N GLY A 330 -20.93 -6.26 -8.95
CA GLY A 330 -20.95 -6.96 -7.65
C GLY A 330 -19.57 -7.32 -7.06
N ASP A 331 -18.55 -7.49 -7.90
CA ASP A 331 -17.18 -7.78 -7.46
C ASP A 331 -16.47 -6.53 -6.88
N ASP A 332 -16.95 -5.33 -7.19
CA ASP A 332 -16.40 -4.06 -6.71
C ASP A 332 -16.99 -3.63 -5.35
N VAL A 333 -17.95 -4.38 -4.79
CA VAL A 333 -18.60 -4.07 -3.50
C VAL A 333 -17.59 -3.83 -2.37
N PRO A 334 -16.58 -4.69 -2.12
CA PRO A 334 -15.64 -4.48 -1.02
C PRO A 334 -14.78 -3.24 -1.25
N LEU A 335 -14.40 -2.99 -2.50
CA LEU A 335 -13.60 -1.83 -2.89
C LEU A 335 -14.40 -0.54 -2.72
N ALA A 336 -15.65 -0.51 -3.18
CA ALA A 336 -16.58 0.62 -3.04
C ALA A 336 -16.77 1.01 -1.56
N LEU A 337 -16.98 0.03 -0.67
CA LEU A 337 -17.07 0.25 0.78
C LEU A 337 -15.79 0.81 1.39
N LEU A 338 -14.64 0.46 0.82
CA LEU A 338 -13.33 0.88 1.30
C LEU A 338 -12.97 2.31 0.85
N VAL A 339 -13.28 2.67 -0.40
CA VAL A 339 -12.92 3.97 -0.99
C VAL A 339 -13.99 5.06 -0.79
N GLY A 340 -15.24 4.69 -0.46
CA GLY A 340 -16.32 5.66 -0.21
C GLY A 340 -15.95 6.79 0.76
N PRO A 341 -15.36 6.49 1.95
CA PRO A 341 -14.86 7.52 2.84
C PRO A 341 -13.80 8.42 2.19
N CYS A 342 -12.90 7.88 1.38
CA CYS A 342 -11.86 8.65 0.70
C CYS A 342 -12.46 9.68 -0.27
N PHE A 343 -13.50 9.32 -1.04
CA PHE A 343 -14.21 10.28 -1.88
C PHE A 343 -14.93 11.36 -1.06
N ALA A 344 -15.54 10.99 0.07
CA ALA A 344 -16.18 11.96 0.95
C ALA A 344 -15.15 12.96 1.53
N TYR A 345 -13.97 12.49 1.91
CA TYR A 345 -12.84 13.34 2.34
C TYR A 345 -12.31 14.22 1.21
N LEU A 346 -12.17 13.68 0.01
CA LEU A 346 -11.72 14.41 -1.17
C LEU A 346 -12.68 15.56 -1.49
N LEU A 347 -13.98 15.30 -1.48
CA LEU A 347 -15.02 16.34 -1.63
C LEU A 347 -14.96 17.36 -0.51
N MET A 348 -14.76 16.95 0.74
CA MET A 348 -14.57 17.92 1.84
C MET A 348 -13.36 18.83 1.63
N ASP A 349 -12.22 18.30 1.17
CA ASP A 349 -11.01 19.10 0.91
C ASP A 349 -11.18 20.02 -0.32
N LEU A 350 -11.95 19.59 -1.34
CA LEU A 350 -12.33 20.43 -2.47
C LEU A 350 -13.21 21.61 -2.05
N LEU A 351 -14.20 21.37 -1.17
CA LEU A 351 -15.10 22.42 -0.68
C LEU A 351 -14.36 23.58 -0.01
N ASP A 352 -13.22 23.31 0.64
CA ASP A 352 -12.39 24.36 1.25
C ASP A 352 -11.64 25.23 0.24
N ARG A 353 -11.51 24.76 -1.00
CA ARG A 353 -10.68 25.37 -2.05
C ARG A 353 -11.50 26.05 -3.13
N THR A 354 -12.74 25.62 -3.33
CA THR A 354 -13.65 26.17 -4.34
C THR A 354 -14.26 27.47 -3.86
N THR A 355 -14.13 28.54 -4.66
CA THR A 355 -14.86 29.81 -4.48
C THR A 355 -16.13 29.89 -5.32
N SER A 356 -16.41 28.88 -6.15
CA SER A 356 -17.53 28.86 -7.10
C SER A 356 -18.80 28.26 -6.49
N ASP A 357 -19.96 28.67 -6.98
CA ASP A 357 -21.26 28.08 -6.63
C ASP A 357 -21.29 26.59 -6.99
N ILE A 358 -21.35 25.74 -5.95
CA ILE A 358 -21.49 24.28 -6.03
C ILE A 358 -22.98 23.92 -6.18
N ALA A 359 -23.82 24.86 -6.62
CA ALA A 359 -25.25 24.65 -6.81
C ALA A 359 -25.52 23.84 -8.09
N SER A 360 -25.27 22.54 -8.02
CA SER A 360 -25.59 21.57 -9.07
C SER A 360 -26.69 20.62 -8.58
N PRO A 361 -27.67 20.23 -9.43
CA PRO A 361 -28.69 19.24 -9.07
C PRO A 361 -28.08 17.91 -8.60
N TRP A 362 -26.89 17.57 -9.09
CA TRP A 362 -26.14 16.38 -8.67
C TRP A 362 -25.60 16.49 -7.24
N ASN A 363 -25.25 17.69 -6.78
CA ASN A 363 -24.83 17.93 -5.40
C ASN A 363 -26.02 17.85 -4.43
N LEU A 364 -27.22 18.22 -4.89
CA LEU A 364 -28.46 18.01 -4.14
C LEU A 364 -28.80 16.53 -4.03
N ASN A 365 -28.60 15.77 -5.11
CA ASN A 365 -28.76 14.31 -5.09
C ASN A 365 -27.80 13.65 -4.09
N LEU A 366 -26.51 14.04 -4.11
CA LEU A 366 -25.52 13.55 -3.15
C LEU A 366 -25.93 13.86 -1.71
N CYS A 367 -26.40 15.08 -1.45
CA CYS A 367 -26.91 15.45 -0.13
C CYS A 367 -28.15 14.64 0.28
N SER A 368 -29.00 14.25 -0.67
CA SER A 368 -30.19 13.42 -0.42
C SER A 368 -29.77 12.01 -0.02
N GLU A 369 -28.86 11.38 -0.77
CA GLU A 369 -28.38 10.03 -0.47
C GLU A 369 -27.58 9.96 0.85
N LEU A 370 -26.73 10.95 1.14
CA LEU A 370 -26.03 11.03 2.42
C LEU A 370 -27.00 11.19 3.60
N ARG A 371 -28.11 11.92 3.41
CA ARG A 371 -29.18 12.03 4.41
C ARG A 371 -29.94 10.71 4.57
N ALA A 372 -30.29 10.06 3.46
CA ALA A 372 -30.96 8.76 3.49
C ALA A 372 -30.12 7.73 4.27
N LEU A 373 -28.81 7.66 3.98
CA LEU A 373 -27.87 6.80 4.69
C LEU A 373 -27.75 7.15 6.19
N SER A 374 -27.90 8.42 6.56
CA SER A 374 -27.85 8.86 7.96
C SER A 374 -29.15 8.62 8.74
N LEU A 375 -30.29 8.58 8.05
CA LEU A 375 -31.64 8.41 8.62
C LEU A 375 -32.10 6.95 8.66
N GLU A 376 -31.48 6.07 7.88
CA GLU A 376 -31.70 4.63 8.00
C GLU A 376 -31.34 4.18 9.41
N ASN A 377 -32.36 3.79 10.19
CA ASN A 377 -32.15 3.14 11.47
C ASN A 377 -31.28 1.91 11.21
N ALA A 378 -30.20 1.76 11.99
CA ALA A 378 -29.34 0.58 12.03
C ALA A 378 -30.16 -0.64 12.48
N SER A 379 -31.06 -1.10 11.62
CA SER A 379 -31.74 -2.36 11.77
C SER A 379 -30.72 -3.47 11.51
N VAL A 380 -30.92 -4.59 12.19
CA VAL A 380 -29.98 -5.70 12.46
C VAL A 380 -29.49 -6.45 11.19
N ASN A 381 -29.71 -5.92 9.99
CA ASN A 381 -29.25 -6.53 8.75
C ASN A 381 -27.84 -6.02 8.37
N LEU A 382 -26.90 -6.97 8.29
CA LEU A 382 -25.54 -6.85 7.75
C LEU A 382 -25.54 -6.60 6.22
N GLY A 383 -26.34 -5.65 5.73
CA GLY A 383 -26.40 -5.28 4.31
C GLY A 383 -25.34 -4.24 3.93
N TYR A 384 -25.05 -4.11 2.64
CA TYR A 384 -24.13 -3.11 2.07
C TYR A 384 -24.27 -1.71 2.70
N ARG A 385 -25.50 -1.18 2.73
CA ARG A 385 -25.80 0.15 3.29
C ARG A 385 -25.45 0.29 4.77
N SER A 386 -25.58 -0.76 5.58
CA SER A 386 -25.22 -0.73 7.01
C SER A 386 -23.70 -0.59 7.21
N ILE A 387 -22.90 -1.26 6.37
CA ILE A 387 -21.45 -1.18 6.41
C ILE A 387 -21.01 0.19 5.91
N LEU A 388 -21.59 0.66 4.80
CA LEU A 388 -21.30 2.00 4.26
C LEU A 388 -21.67 3.10 5.25
N GLN A 389 -22.83 3.00 5.93
CA GLN A 389 -23.24 3.91 6.99
C GLN A 389 -22.22 3.93 8.13
N THR A 390 -21.73 2.76 8.55
CA THR A 390 -20.70 2.66 9.59
C THR A 390 -19.41 3.35 9.17
N ARG A 391 -18.96 3.12 7.93
CA ARG A 391 -17.73 3.71 7.37
C ARG A 391 -17.84 5.23 7.16
N LEU A 392 -19.01 5.72 6.78
CA LEU A 392 -19.27 7.14 6.56
C LEU A 392 -19.79 7.88 7.80
N LYS A 393 -19.94 7.20 8.95
CA LYS A 393 -20.59 7.75 10.15
C LYS A 393 -20.04 9.10 10.61
N ILE A 394 -18.73 9.31 10.48
CA ILE A 394 -18.06 10.55 10.87
C ILE A 394 -18.04 11.54 9.70
N ILE A 395 -17.58 11.10 8.52
CA ILE A 395 -17.29 11.97 7.39
C ILE A 395 -18.52 12.37 6.57
N GLY A 396 -19.51 11.48 6.44
CA GLY A 396 -20.74 11.72 5.69
C GLY A 396 -21.55 12.90 6.23
N PRO A 397 -21.85 12.93 7.54
CA PRO A 397 -22.49 14.09 8.16
C PRO A 397 -21.66 15.36 8.07
N ALA A 398 -20.34 15.28 8.24
CA ALA A 398 -19.45 16.44 8.12
C ALA A 398 -19.46 17.04 6.70
N LEU A 399 -19.40 16.20 5.67
CA LEU A 399 -19.53 16.61 4.27
C LEU A 399 -20.91 17.24 4.01
N LEU A 400 -21.97 16.60 4.49
CA LEU A 400 -23.35 17.09 4.33
C LEU A 400 -23.52 18.49 4.95
N GLU A 401 -23.05 18.72 6.17
CA GLU A 401 -23.13 20.02 6.84
C GLU A 401 -22.32 21.09 6.10
N LYS A 402 -21.15 20.72 5.59
CA LYS A 402 -20.30 21.65 4.82
C LYS A 402 -20.93 22.02 3.48
N MET A 403 -21.53 21.07 2.79
CA MET A 403 -22.27 21.33 1.55
C MET A 403 -23.49 22.22 1.80
N LYS A 404 -24.25 21.98 2.89
CA LYS A 404 -25.37 22.86 3.29
C LYS A 404 -24.89 24.28 3.61
N ALA A 405 -23.82 24.41 4.39
CA ALA A 405 -23.26 25.71 4.75
C ALA A 405 -22.85 26.53 3.52
N ILE A 406 -22.39 25.88 2.45
CA ILE A 406 -22.03 26.55 1.18
C ILE A 406 -23.29 26.92 0.39
N VAL A 407 -24.30 26.04 0.34
CA VAL A 407 -25.61 26.34 -0.28
C VAL A 407 -26.33 27.50 0.43
N GLU A 408 -26.14 27.64 1.75
CA GLU A 408 -26.73 28.69 2.58
C GLU A 408 -25.87 29.97 2.64
N ARG A 409 -24.57 29.90 2.33
CA ARG A 409 -23.66 31.06 2.29
C ARG A 409 -23.70 31.78 0.94
N VAL A 410 -24.65 32.69 0.81
CA VAL A 410 -24.47 33.93 0.05
C VAL A 410 -23.88 35.00 1.00
N ARG A 411 -22.61 34.86 1.39
CA ARG A 411 -21.68 35.94 1.83
C ARG A 411 -20.40 35.36 2.45
N PRO A 412 -19.24 36.02 2.26
CA PRO A 412 -17.96 35.50 2.73
C PRO A 412 -17.73 35.88 4.20
N GLU A 413 -17.34 34.90 5.01
CA GLU A 413 -16.54 35.16 6.21
C GLU A 413 -15.35 34.20 6.21
N GLU A 414 -14.16 34.79 6.13
CA GLU A 414 -12.87 34.14 6.31
C GLU A 414 -12.67 33.83 7.80
N GLY A 415 -12.46 32.55 8.11
CA GLY A 415 -12.09 32.11 9.45
C GLY A 415 -11.25 30.85 9.35
N SER A 416 -9.93 31.01 9.46
CA SER A 416 -8.97 29.91 9.49
C SER A 416 -9.17 29.08 10.77
N ARG A 417 -9.71 27.87 10.60
CA ARG A 417 -9.63 26.84 11.65
C ARG A 417 -8.46 25.91 11.33
N SER A 418 -7.59 25.74 12.32
CA SER A 418 -6.47 24.81 12.31
C SER A 418 -6.96 23.38 12.08
N LYS A 419 -6.34 22.72 11.11
CA LYS A 419 -6.58 21.32 10.75
C LYS A 419 -6.27 20.40 11.94
N PRO A 420 -7.14 19.45 12.30
CA PRO A 420 -6.70 18.31 13.10
C PRO A 420 -5.70 17.50 12.28
N GLY A 421 -4.49 17.29 12.82
CA GLY A 421 -3.52 16.38 12.23
C GLY A 421 -4.07 14.96 12.28
N MET A 422 -4.62 14.49 11.16
CA MET A 422 -5.18 13.15 11.06
C MET A 422 -4.07 12.14 10.80
N SER A 423 -3.94 11.14 11.68
CA SER A 423 -3.15 9.95 11.37
C SER A 423 -3.85 9.17 10.24
N ARG A 424 -3.07 8.59 9.34
CA ARG A 424 -3.56 7.73 8.26
C ARG A 424 -2.99 6.33 8.41
N GLN A 425 -3.83 5.35 8.14
CA GLN A 425 -3.45 3.95 8.03
C GLN A 425 -3.27 3.59 6.56
N LEU A 426 -2.16 2.93 6.25
CA LEU A 426 -1.90 2.35 4.94
C LEU A 426 -2.33 0.89 4.97
N ILE A 427 -3.26 0.51 4.10
CA ILE A 427 -3.73 -0.86 3.89
C ILE A 427 -3.35 -1.30 2.48
N PHE A 428 -3.00 -2.56 2.29
CA PHE A 428 -2.75 -3.13 0.97
C PHE A 428 -3.89 -4.04 0.55
N TYR A 429 -4.42 -3.82 -0.66
CA TYR A 429 -5.43 -4.65 -1.30
C TYR A 429 -4.80 -5.42 -2.46
N ARG A 430 -5.01 -6.74 -2.52
CA ARG A 430 -4.50 -7.57 -3.60
C ARG A 430 -5.60 -7.80 -4.64
N SER A 431 -5.35 -7.37 -5.88
CA SER A 431 -6.19 -7.66 -7.04
C SER A 431 -5.35 -8.42 -8.07
N GLY A 432 -5.62 -9.72 -8.24
CA GLY A 432 -4.76 -10.62 -9.00
C GLY A 432 -3.32 -10.63 -8.47
N ASN A 433 -2.34 -10.44 -9.36
CA ASN A 433 -0.92 -10.37 -9.01
C ASN A 433 -0.45 -8.96 -8.60
N THR A 434 -1.37 -7.99 -8.49
CA THR A 434 -1.03 -6.59 -8.17
C THR A 434 -1.40 -6.24 -6.74
N LEU A 435 -0.47 -5.61 -6.03
CA LEU A 435 -0.69 -5.05 -4.70
C LEU A 435 -1.01 -3.56 -4.82
N HIS A 436 -2.18 -3.14 -4.38
CA HIS A 436 -2.64 -1.75 -4.43
C HIS A 436 -2.62 -1.15 -3.03
N PRO A 437 -1.96 -0.02 -2.81
CA PRO A 437 -2.00 0.66 -1.54
C PRO A 437 -3.25 1.53 -1.43
N ILE A 438 -3.85 1.53 -0.26
CA ILE A 438 -5.06 2.29 0.07
C ILE A 438 -4.79 3.03 1.36
N CYS A 439 -4.85 4.35 1.31
CA CYS A 439 -4.71 5.21 2.49
C CYS A 439 -6.08 5.50 3.09
N ILE A 440 -6.28 5.06 4.33
CA ILE A 440 -7.52 5.25 5.08
C ILE A 440 -7.24 6.20 6.26
N PRO A 441 -8.11 7.17 6.55
CA PRO A 441 -8.04 7.95 7.78
C PRO A 441 -8.15 7.04 9.02
N SER A 442 -7.25 7.19 10.01
CA SER A 442 -7.21 6.31 11.19
C SER A 442 -8.49 6.35 12.04
N ASP A 443 -9.28 7.42 11.96
CA ASP A 443 -10.55 7.56 12.69
C ASP A 443 -11.67 6.63 12.16
N VAL A 444 -11.41 5.90 11.07
CA VAL A 444 -12.34 4.99 10.37
C VAL A 444 -11.90 3.53 10.45
N ALA A 445 -10.79 3.24 11.16
CA ALA A 445 -10.45 1.86 11.51
C ALA A 445 -11.59 1.31 12.40
N PRO A 446 -12.20 0.17 12.05
CA PRO A 446 -13.19 -0.43 12.94
C PRO A 446 -12.47 -0.69 14.26
N GLY A 447 -13.12 -0.37 15.38
CA GLY A 447 -12.70 -0.92 16.66
C GLY A 447 -12.54 -2.42 16.48
N SER A 448 -11.30 -2.87 16.69
CA SER A 448 -10.88 -4.27 16.78
C SER A 448 -11.84 -5.07 17.62
#